data_AF-A0A835Z9R5-F1
#
_entry.id   AF-A0A835Z9R5-F1
#
_cell.length_a   1.000
_cell.length_b   1.000
_cell.length_c   1.000
_cell.angle_alpha   90.00
_cell.angle_beta   90.00
_cell.angle_gamma   90.00
#
_symmetry.space_group_name_H-M   'P 1'
#
loop_
_entity.id
_entity.type
_entity.pdbx_description
1 polymer ?
#
loop_
_entity_poly.entity_id
_entity_poly.type
_entity_poly.pdbx_seq_one_letter_code
_entity_poly.pdbx_strand_id
1 'polypeptide(L)' 'AGHAYTVLQAVETSHGHLLIQLRNPWGKGEWKGDWSDESGMLTDEMCKELKHVIDDADGTFW' A
#
# COMPACT_ATOMS: atom_id res chain seq x y z
N ALA A 1 -10.98 -17.90 6.36
CA ALA A 1 -11.84 -17.15 5.42
C ALA A 1 -11.06 -16.90 4.15
N GLY A 2 -11.69 -16.93 2.98
CA GLY A 2 -11.05 -16.60 1.70
C GLY A 2 -11.54 -15.26 1.20
N HIS A 3 -10.63 -14.34 0.92
CA HIS A 3 -10.92 -13.08 0.26
C HIS A 3 -9.84 -12.83 -0.80
N ALA A 4 -10.26 -12.32 -1.95
CA ALA A 4 -9.36 -12.09 -3.08
C ALA A 4 -8.94 -10.61 -3.12
N TYR A 5 -7.66 -10.38 -3.33
CA TYR A 5 -7.05 -9.07 -3.55
C TYR A 5 -6.45 -9.02 -4.94
N THR A 6 -6.34 -7.82 -5.50
CA THR A 6 -5.62 -7.60 -6.76
C THR A 6 -4.20 -7.13 -6.46
N VAL A 7 -3.19 -7.77 -7.07
CA VAL A 7 -1.82 -7.24 -7.09
C VAL A 7 -1.75 -6.16 -8.17
N LEU A 8 -1.44 -4.94 -7.77
CA LEU A 8 -1.31 -3.81 -8.70
C LEU A 8 0.13 -3.67 -9.20
N GLN A 9 1.10 -3.78 -8.29
CA GLN A 9 2.52 -3.65 -8.60
C GLN A 9 3.40 -4.29 -7.53
N ALA A 10 4.65 -4.57 -7.90
CA ALA A 10 5.72 -4.99 -7.00
C ALA A 10 6.96 -4.18 -7.34
N VAL A 11 7.61 -3.60 -6.33
CA VAL A 11 8.73 -2.67 -6.52
C VAL A 11 9.84 -2.95 -5.52
N GLU A 12 11.06 -2.58 -5.90
CA GLU A 12 12.18 -2.38 -4.98
C GLU A 12 12.38 -0.88 -4.81
N THR A 13 12.33 -0.38 -3.58
CA THR A 13 12.52 1.04 -3.30
C THR A 13 13.99 1.44 -3.35
N SER A 14 14.26 2.72 -3.46
CA SER A 14 15.58 3.34 -3.35
C SER A 14 16.35 2.97 -2.07
N HIS A 15 15.61 2.59 -1.02
CA HIS A 15 16.12 2.16 0.28
C HIS A 15 16.29 0.62 0.39
N GLY A 16 16.03 -0.13 -0.70
CA GLY A 16 16.16 -1.58 -0.76
C GLY A 16 14.98 -2.36 -0.18
N HIS A 17 13.81 -1.72 0.03
CA HIS A 17 12.61 -2.42 0.48
C HIS A 17 11.88 -3.05 -0.70
N LEU A 18 11.50 -4.32 -0.57
CA LEU A 18 10.66 -5.02 -1.55
C LEU A 18 9.20 -4.92 -1.11
N LEU A 19 8.39 -4.16 -1.86
CA LEU A 19 6.99 -3.86 -1.52
C LEU A 19 6.04 -4.35 -2.61
N ILE A 20 4.81 -4.70 -2.23
CA ILE A 20 3.75 -5.11 -3.15
C ILE A 20 2.52 -4.26 -2.87
N GLN A 21 2.04 -3.53 -3.87
CA GLN A 21 0.77 -2.83 -3.75
C GLN A 21 -0.38 -3.79 -4.02
N LEU A 22 -1.28 -3.89 -3.06
CA LEU A 22 -2.50 -4.66 -3.15
C LEU A 22 -3.71 -3.74 -3.21
N ARG A 23 -4.80 -4.25 -3.77
CA ARG A 23 -6.13 -3.60 -3.72
C ARG A 23 -7.20 -4.56 -3.22
N ASN A 24 -7.90 -4.12 -2.18
CA ASN A 24 -9.16 -4.72 -1.75
C ASN A 24 -10.29 -4.27 -2.69
N PRO A 25 -10.96 -5.19 -3.42
CA PRO A 25 -12.02 -4.83 -4.35
C PRO A 25 -13.25 -4.18 -3.69
N TRP A 26 -13.37 -4.25 -2.36
CA TRP A 26 -14.43 -3.55 -1.63
C TRP A 26 -14.18 -2.06 -1.43
N GLY A 27 -12.98 -1.55 -1.78
CA GLY A 27 -12.61 -0.15 -1.58
C GLY A 27 -12.54 0.24 -0.09
N LYS A 28 -12.28 -0.73 0.79
CA LYS A 28 -12.15 -0.54 2.24
C LYS A 28 -11.50 -1.77 2.85
N GLY A 29 -11.05 -1.65 4.10
CA GLY A 29 -10.46 -2.77 4.83
C GLY A 29 -9.05 -3.03 4.33
N GLU A 30 -8.19 -2.05 4.62
CA GLU A 30 -6.80 -1.99 4.23
C GLU A 30 -5.90 -2.58 5.31
N TRP A 31 -4.65 -2.82 4.93
CA TRP A 31 -3.61 -3.24 5.85
C TRP A 31 -3.35 -2.16 6.90
N LYS A 32 -3.01 -2.57 8.14
CA LYS A 32 -2.75 -1.66 9.28
C LYS A 32 -1.36 -1.85 9.88
N GLY A 33 -0.50 -2.64 9.24
CA GLY A 33 0.87 -2.86 9.69
C GLY A 33 1.86 -1.93 8.98
N ASP A 34 3.13 -2.29 8.96
CA ASP A 34 4.17 -1.59 8.22
C ASP A 34 3.75 -1.34 6.76
N TRP A 35 4.06 -0.14 6.25
CA TRP A 35 3.67 0.35 4.92
C TRP A 35 2.17 0.57 4.68
N SER A 36 1.34 0.45 5.73
CA SER A 36 -0.01 1.00 5.69
C SER A 36 0.00 2.53 5.74
N ASP A 37 -1.11 3.12 5.33
CA ASP A 37 -1.43 4.53 5.41
C ASP A 37 -1.29 5.10 6.84
N GLU A 38 -1.49 4.29 7.88
CA GLU A 38 -1.38 4.68 9.29
C GLU A 38 0.03 4.41 9.90
N SER A 39 0.92 3.72 9.20
CA SER A 39 2.19 3.19 9.77
C SER A 39 3.28 4.25 10.02
N GLY A 40 3.16 5.43 9.41
CA GLY A 40 4.20 6.46 9.39
C GLY A 40 5.44 6.11 8.54
N MET A 41 5.50 4.91 7.94
CA MET A 41 6.58 4.51 7.03
C MET A 41 6.40 5.06 5.62
N LEU A 42 5.17 5.30 5.21
CA LEU A 42 4.82 6.06 4.01
C LEU A 42 5.06 7.56 4.23
N THR A 43 6.35 7.94 4.31
CA THR A 43 6.76 9.34 4.37
C THR A 43 6.43 10.08 3.06
N ASP A 44 6.45 11.41 3.07
CA ASP A 44 6.23 12.22 1.85
C ASP A 44 7.15 11.83 0.69
N GLU A 45 8.39 11.43 1.00
CA GLU A 45 9.35 10.94 0.00
C GLU A 45 8.92 9.59 -0.56
N MET A 46 8.55 8.66 0.31
CA MET A 46 8.08 7.34 -0.10
C MET A 46 6.78 7.41 -0.91
N CYS A 47 5.82 8.25 -0.51
CA CYS A 47 4.59 8.47 -1.27
C CYS A 47 4.88 9.01 -2.68
N LYS A 48 5.87 9.90 -2.83
CA LYS A 48 6.31 10.38 -4.16
C LYS A 48 6.98 9.28 -4.97
N GLU A 49 7.84 8.48 -4.34
CA GLU A 49 8.54 7.38 -4.99
C GLU A 49 7.56 6.31 -5.49
N LEU A 50 6.66 5.87 -4.62
CA LEU A 50 5.64 4.85 -4.88
C LEU A 50 4.45 5.37 -5.68
N LYS A 51 4.36 6.70 -5.89
CA LYS A 51 3.18 7.39 -6.45
C LYS A 51 1.89 7.01 -5.71
N HIS A 52 1.99 6.87 -4.39
CA HIS A 52 0.90 6.48 -3.51
C HIS A 52 0.19 7.72 -2.97
N VAL A 53 -1.13 7.63 -2.87
CA VAL A 53 -1.98 8.63 -2.22
C VAL A 53 -2.57 7.96 -0.99
N ILE A 54 -2.43 8.60 0.17
CA ILE A 54 -3.03 8.12 1.42
C ILE A 54 -4.54 8.38 1.35
N ASP A 55 -5.33 7.32 1.26
CA ASP A 55 -6.80 7.35 1.13
C ASP A 55 -7.41 6.03 1.62
N ASP A 56 -7.98 6.05 2.83
CA ASP A 56 -8.54 4.87 3.52
C ASP A 56 -9.80 4.27 2.86
N ALA A 57 -10.30 4.91 1.80
CA ALA A 57 -11.51 4.55 1.07
C ALA A 57 -11.25 4.05 -0.36
N ASP A 58 -10.00 3.89 -0.78
CA ASP A 58 -9.67 3.38 -2.13
C ASP A 58 -9.36 1.86 -2.13
N GLY A 59 -9.07 1.31 -0.95
CA GLY A 59 -8.78 -0.09 -0.70
C GLY A 59 -7.36 -0.49 -1.12
N THR A 60 -6.48 0.45 -1.44
CA THR A 60 -5.11 0.22 -1.89
C THR A 60 -4.13 0.43 -0.75
N PHE A 61 -3.14 -0.46 -0.65
CA PHE A 61 -2.14 -0.39 0.40
C PHE A 61 -0.88 -1.13 -0.05
N TRP A 62 0.24 -0.80 0.59
CA TRP A 62 1.55 -1.42 0.39
C TRP A 62 1.88 -2.42 1.50
#